data_AF-A0A3D3DBQ1-F1
#
_entry.id   AF-A0A3D3DBQ1-F1
#
_cell.length_a   1.000
_cell.length_b   1.000
_cell.length_c   1.000
_cell.angle_alpha   90.00
_cell.angle_beta   90.00
_cell.angle_gamma   90.00
#
_symmetry.space_group_name_H-M   'P 1'
#
loop_
_entity.id
_entity.type
_entity.pdbx_description
1 polymer ?
#
loop_
_entity_poly.entity_id
_entity_poly.type
_entity_poly.pdbx_seq_one_letter_code
_entity_poly.pdbx_strand_id
1 'polypeptide(L)'
;DSEIIGFDFWSKGFYQEAFDRWADFISKNPDSPEAEVYWIMLEEVLDKVGRYDEFIALSREILDKDSKNKILKAYAQGQIAQSYIRKNNISQASQEVEKLGMVTDWLIIGPFDNTGKSGFKKVYPPEEEIDLQKIYSGKDSLRIKWFKPRKINISGFVNFDSFLYPNNWSVGYALTYVYSPQEKVAVFKVGADDAVKVWLNGEVVIEQDIYRRAVIDQEAVPVWLSEGWNKILVKVCEKEETWGFYFRITDIDGELIEGLKYSTEYKEIAKAVKVKLTEEELKAKEYLNDALTHYQEEVINNPQDLKSHLFLGLVFQKKGFLDKAIEEFEKAVSVDSKNALAHYLLGNGYRQKEKFDESQEE
;
A
#
# COMPACT_ATOMS: atom_id res chain seq x y z
N ASP A 1 -17.05 9.09 26.56
CA ASP A 1 -16.34 10.32 26.14
C ASP A 1 -14.84 10.38 26.40
N SER A 2 -14.23 9.39 27.08
CA SER A 2 -12.77 9.29 27.29
C SER A 2 -12.08 8.23 26.42
N GLU A 3 -12.78 7.63 25.45
CA GLU A 3 -12.39 6.34 24.86
C GLU A 3 -11.61 6.44 23.54
N ILE A 4 -11.66 7.58 22.85
CA ILE A 4 -10.96 7.79 21.58
C ILE A 4 -9.76 8.70 21.82
N ILE A 5 -8.65 8.06 22.19
CA ILE A 5 -7.41 8.69 22.66
C ILE A 5 -6.83 9.62 21.57
N GLY A 6 -6.35 10.81 21.95
CA GLY A 6 -5.60 11.72 21.05
C GLY A 6 -6.43 12.50 20.03
N PHE A 7 -7.61 12.04 19.63
CA PHE A 7 -8.42 12.68 18.59
C PHE A 7 -8.97 14.06 18.95
N ASP A 8 -9.28 14.32 20.22
CA ASP A 8 -9.66 15.67 20.67
C ASP A 8 -8.53 16.68 20.44
N PHE A 9 -7.29 16.29 20.74
CA PHE A 9 -6.11 17.11 20.47
C PHE A 9 -5.91 17.32 18.98
N TRP A 10 -5.96 16.24 18.19
CA TRP A 10 -5.77 16.28 16.74
C TRP A 10 -6.79 17.19 16.03
N SER A 11 -8.08 17.03 16.34
CA SER A 11 -9.15 17.83 15.73
C SER A 11 -9.04 19.33 16.04
N LYS A 12 -8.37 19.69 17.15
CA LYS A 12 -8.08 21.07 17.57
C LYS A 12 -6.71 21.58 17.11
N GLY A 13 -5.93 20.76 16.39
CA GLY A 13 -4.59 21.13 15.90
C GLY A 13 -3.44 20.94 16.89
N PHE A 14 -3.68 20.32 18.05
CA PHE A 14 -2.67 19.97 19.04
C PHE A 14 -1.96 18.66 18.65
N TYR A 15 -1.22 18.71 17.54
CA TYR A 15 -0.63 17.50 16.93
C TYR A 15 0.46 16.84 17.78
N GLN A 16 1.17 17.60 18.60
CA GLN A 16 2.22 17.07 19.48
C GLN A 16 1.61 16.18 20.57
N GLU A 17 0.56 16.68 21.22
CA GLU A 17 -0.19 15.98 22.24
C GLU A 17 -0.92 14.77 21.66
N ALA A 18 -1.49 14.90 20.46
CA ALA A 18 -2.09 13.77 19.77
C ALA A 18 -1.06 12.66 19.51
N PHE A 19 0.13 13.02 19.01
CA PHE A 19 1.23 12.08 18.80
C PHE A 19 1.62 11.34 20.09
N ASP A 20 1.83 12.06 21.19
CA ASP A 20 2.20 11.44 22.47
C ASP A 20 1.16 10.44 22.96
N ARG A 21 -0.12 10.77 22.82
CA ARG A 21 -1.23 9.92 23.27
C ARG A 21 -1.33 8.63 22.47
N TRP A 22 -1.17 8.71 21.15
CA TRP A 22 -1.20 7.55 20.28
C TRP A 22 0.04 6.67 20.44
N ALA A 23 1.23 7.28 20.49
CA ALA A 23 2.49 6.56 20.71
C ALA A 23 2.50 5.80 22.04
N ASP A 24 2.04 6.42 23.13
CA ASP A 24 1.92 5.77 24.45
C ASP A 24 0.94 4.61 24.43
N PHE A 25 -0.22 4.76 23.76
CA PHE A 25 -1.18 3.67 23.62
C PHE A 25 -0.60 2.49 22.85
N ILE A 26 0.02 2.75 21.69
CA ILE A 26 0.60 1.73 20.82
C ILE A 26 1.71 0.97 21.55
N SER A 27 2.58 1.67 22.27
CA SER A 27 3.60 1.04 23.10
C SER A 27 2.97 0.10 24.15
N LYS A 28 1.92 0.53 24.85
CA LYS A 28 1.31 -0.30 25.91
C LYS A 28 0.43 -1.44 25.39
N ASN A 29 -0.18 -1.27 24.21
CA ASN A 29 -1.21 -2.17 23.68
C ASN A 29 -0.94 -2.55 22.21
N PRO A 30 0.25 -3.09 21.87
CA PRO A 30 0.63 -3.32 20.48
C PRO A 30 -0.23 -4.39 19.77
N ASP A 31 -0.88 -5.26 20.54
CA ASP A 31 -1.73 -6.32 20.01
C ASP A 31 -3.20 -5.92 19.83
N SER A 32 -3.55 -4.67 20.18
CA SER A 32 -4.91 -4.17 20.03
C SER A 32 -5.14 -3.65 18.60
N PRO A 33 -6.33 -3.88 18.01
CA PRO A 33 -6.67 -3.37 16.67
C PRO A 33 -6.70 -1.84 16.62
N GLU A 34 -6.93 -1.16 17.74
CA GLU A 34 -6.78 0.29 17.87
C GLU A 34 -5.35 0.76 17.62
N ALA A 35 -4.33 -0.05 17.94
CA ALA A 35 -2.94 0.34 17.74
C ALA A 35 -2.65 0.58 16.25
N GLU A 36 -3.25 -0.19 15.35
CA GLU A 36 -3.14 0.03 13.89
C GLU A 36 -3.83 1.32 13.46
N VAL A 37 -5.01 1.63 14.00
CA VAL A 37 -5.70 2.89 13.71
C VAL A 37 -4.88 4.08 14.20
N TYR A 38 -4.37 4.01 15.42
CA TYR A 38 -3.53 5.06 15.97
C TYR A 38 -2.18 5.17 15.24
N TRP A 39 -1.66 4.08 14.67
CA TRP A 39 -0.50 4.13 13.80
C TRP A 39 -0.76 4.96 12.55
N ILE A 40 -1.90 4.73 11.88
CA ILE A 40 -2.35 5.55 10.74
C ILE A 40 -2.42 7.03 11.15
N MET A 41 -2.92 7.32 12.35
CA MET A 41 -3.01 8.67 12.86
C MET A 41 -1.65 9.30 13.18
N LEU A 42 -0.68 8.52 13.69
CA LEU A 42 0.70 8.98 13.88
C LEU A 42 1.34 9.40 12.56
N GLU A 43 1.16 8.62 11.49
CA GLU A 43 1.67 8.95 10.15
C GLU A 43 1.09 10.28 9.64
N GLU A 44 -0.22 10.50 9.83
CA GLU A 44 -0.92 11.72 9.39
C GLU A 44 -0.41 13.00 10.06
N VAL A 45 0.12 12.90 11.28
CA VAL A 45 0.67 14.06 12.01
C VAL A 45 2.18 14.16 11.91
N LEU A 46 2.88 13.11 11.51
CA LEU A 46 4.33 13.00 11.59
C LEU A 46 5.05 14.16 10.91
N ASP A 47 4.71 14.47 9.66
CA ASP A 47 5.34 15.55 8.90
C ASP A 47 5.04 16.93 9.51
N LYS A 48 3.91 17.07 10.25
CA LYS A 48 3.52 18.32 10.95
C LYS A 48 4.32 18.51 12.24
N VAL A 49 4.71 17.42 12.91
CA VAL A 49 5.41 17.47 14.20
C VAL A 49 6.93 17.27 14.09
N GLY A 50 7.42 16.64 13.03
CA GLY A 50 8.85 16.41 12.78
C GLY A 50 9.53 15.39 13.70
N ARG A 51 8.77 14.60 14.45
CA ARG A 51 9.24 13.67 15.51
C ARG A 51 9.64 12.30 14.98
N TYR A 52 10.49 12.30 13.96
CA TYR A 52 10.94 11.10 13.27
C TYR A 52 11.77 10.17 14.17
N ASP A 53 12.58 10.72 15.09
CA ASP A 53 13.40 9.91 15.99
C ASP A 53 12.58 9.17 17.03
N GLU A 54 11.57 9.82 17.60
CA GLU A 54 10.62 9.19 18.52
C GLU A 54 9.80 8.11 17.80
N PHE A 55 9.39 8.35 16.55
CA PHE A 55 8.67 7.33 15.80
C PHE A 55 9.57 6.14 15.43
N ILE A 56 10.85 6.38 15.11
CA ILE A 56 11.84 5.30 14.93
C ILE A 56 11.99 4.51 16.24
N ALA A 57 12.08 5.18 17.39
CA ALA A 57 12.22 4.52 18.69
C ALA A 57 11.00 3.64 19.01
N LEU A 58 9.78 4.18 18.84
CA LEU A 58 8.55 3.40 18.98
C LEU A 58 8.54 2.21 18.03
N SER A 59 8.91 2.43 16.76
CA SER A 59 8.95 1.36 15.76
C SER A 59 9.88 0.21 16.18
N ARG A 60 11.09 0.54 16.65
CA ARG A 60 12.05 -0.46 17.15
C ARG A 60 11.51 -1.19 18.38
N GLU A 61 10.88 -0.47 19.31
CA GLU A 61 10.23 -1.08 20.47
C GLU A 61 9.15 -2.09 20.07
N ILE A 62 8.33 -1.79 19.04
CA ILE A 62 7.32 -2.72 18.52
C ILE A 62 7.96 -3.96 17.89
N LEU A 63 9.04 -3.80 17.14
CA LEU A 63 9.75 -4.93 16.53
C LEU A 63 10.41 -5.84 17.58
N ASP A 64 10.93 -5.26 18.66
CA ASP A 64 11.59 -6.01 19.75
C ASP A 64 10.59 -6.74 20.67
N LYS A 65 9.31 -6.37 20.65
CA LYS A 65 8.26 -7.03 21.44
C LYS A 65 7.82 -8.35 20.82
N ASP A 66 7.47 -9.30 21.69
CA ASP A 66 6.74 -10.52 21.32
C ASP A 66 5.24 -10.22 21.09
N SER A 67 4.98 -9.27 20.20
CA SER A 67 3.62 -8.90 19.76
C SER A 67 3.15 -9.85 18.67
N LYS A 68 1.87 -10.23 18.77
CA LYS A 68 1.13 -11.05 17.80
C LYS A 68 0.59 -10.21 16.63
N ASN A 69 0.56 -8.89 16.76
CA ASN A 69 0.17 -7.98 15.69
C ASN A 69 1.28 -7.84 14.65
N LYS A 70 1.30 -8.77 13.69
CA LYS A 70 2.25 -8.81 12.58
C LYS A 70 2.11 -7.61 11.64
N ILE A 71 0.91 -7.02 11.55
CA ILE A 71 0.65 -5.85 10.70
C ILE A 71 1.34 -4.63 11.29
N LEU A 72 1.16 -4.40 12.58
CA LEU A 72 1.82 -3.30 13.28
C LEU A 72 3.35 -3.43 13.21
N LYS A 73 3.89 -4.66 13.30
CA LYS A 73 5.32 -4.91 13.06
C LYS A 73 5.76 -4.54 11.65
N ALA A 74 4.99 -4.92 10.63
CA ALA A 74 5.28 -4.55 9.25
C ALA A 74 5.25 -3.01 9.04
N TYR A 75 4.26 -2.33 9.64
CA TYR A 75 4.21 -0.86 9.63
C TYR A 75 5.44 -0.24 10.31
N ALA A 76 5.82 -0.75 11.49
CA ALA A 76 7.01 -0.31 12.21
C ALA A 76 8.28 -0.47 11.38
N GLN A 77 8.46 -1.61 10.72
CA GLN A 77 9.62 -1.87 9.88
C GLN A 77 9.71 -0.87 8.72
N GLY A 78 8.60 -0.66 8.00
CA GLY A 78 8.53 0.30 6.90
C GLY A 78 8.77 1.75 7.36
N GLN A 79 8.23 2.11 8.52
CA GLN A 79 8.33 3.46 9.06
C GLN A 79 9.75 3.85 9.47
N ILE A 80 10.57 2.91 9.96
CA ILE A 80 11.98 3.21 10.26
C ILE A 80 12.71 3.69 9.00
N ALA A 81 12.54 2.97 7.89
CA ALA A 81 13.13 3.34 6.60
C ALA A 81 12.61 4.71 6.12
N GLN A 82 11.28 4.93 6.14
CA GLN A 82 10.67 6.18 5.71
C GLN A 82 11.14 7.37 6.55
N SER A 83 11.22 7.22 7.87
CA SER A 83 11.73 8.25 8.78
C SER A 83 13.18 8.61 8.47
N TYR A 84 14.07 7.65 8.20
CA TYR A 84 15.45 7.96 7.79
C TYR A 84 15.52 8.67 6.44
N ILE A 85 14.65 8.33 5.48
CA ILE A 85 14.55 9.01 4.19
C ILE A 85 14.10 10.47 4.38
N ARG A 86 13.06 10.71 5.19
CA ARG A 86 12.56 12.06 5.53
C ARG A 86 13.63 12.91 6.23
N LYS A 87 14.47 12.27 7.05
CA LYS A 87 15.65 12.89 7.69
C LYS A 87 16.85 13.07 6.76
N ASN A 88 16.76 12.67 5.49
CA ASN A 88 17.87 12.66 4.52
C ASN A 88 19.10 11.84 5.00
N ASN A 89 18.88 10.84 5.87
CA ASN A 89 19.93 9.94 6.34
C ASN A 89 19.99 8.70 5.43
N ILE A 90 20.58 8.89 4.25
CA ILE A 90 20.61 7.89 3.17
C ILE A 90 21.30 6.60 3.60
N SER A 91 22.36 6.68 4.41
CA SER A 91 23.10 5.49 4.87
C SER A 91 22.24 4.56 5.72
N GLN A 92 21.55 5.11 6.73
CA GLN A 92 20.64 4.32 7.56
C GLN A 92 19.40 3.90 6.78
N ALA A 93 18.84 4.77 5.94
CA ALA A 93 17.72 4.42 5.07
C ALA A 93 18.04 3.19 4.20
N SER A 94 19.20 3.14 3.55
CA SER A 94 19.60 1.99 2.72
C SER A 94 19.61 0.69 3.52
N GLN A 95 20.20 0.70 4.71
CA GLN A 95 20.31 -0.50 5.56
C GLN A 95 18.94 -1.02 6.00
N GLU A 96 17.99 -0.14 6.27
CA GLU A 96 16.66 -0.52 6.70
C GLU A 96 15.80 -0.97 5.51
N VAL A 97 15.93 -0.32 4.35
CA VAL A 97 15.24 -0.71 3.10
C VAL A 97 15.66 -2.11 2.64
N GLU A 98 16.93 -2.48 2.79
CA GLU A 98 17.42 -3.83 2.44
C GLU A 98 16.67 -4.95 3.20
N LYS A 99 16.17 -4.66 4.40
CA LYS A 99 15.40 -5.61 5.23
C LYS A 99 13.94 -5.72 4.80
N LEU A 100 13.44 -4.77 4.02
CA LEU A 100 12.03 -4.72 3.63
C LEU A 100 11.67 -5.73 2.54
N GLY A 101 12.64 -6.30 1.82
CA GLY A 101 12.32 -7.15 0.65
C GLY A 101 11.72 -6.36 -0.51
N MET A 102 12.15 -5.10 -0.69
CA MET A 102 11.79 -4.28 -1.84
C MET A 102 12.28 -4.93 -3.13
N VAL A 103 11.42 -4.98 -4.14
CA VAL A 103 11.81 -5.37 -5.50
C VAL A 103 12.21 -4.11 -6.25
N THR A 104 13.48 -4.03 -6.67
CA THR A 104 14.06 -2.81 -7.28
C THR A 104 14.62 -3.03 -8.69
N ASP A 105 14.61 -4.25 -9.21
CA ASP A 105 15.03 -4.56 -10.57
C ASP A 105 13.82 -4.69 -11.49
N TRP A 106 13.51 -3.63 -12.23
CA TRP A 106 12.35 -3.57 -13.12
C TRP A 106 12.74 -3.20 -14.55
N LEU A 107 12.07 -3.80 -15.53
CA LEU A 107 11.90 -3.21 -16.85
C LEU A 107 10.62 -2.38 -16.86
N ILE A 108 10.60 -1.27 -17.58
CA ILE A 108 9.44 -0.38 -17.68
C ILE A 108 9.05 -0.21 -19.15
N ILE A 109 7.75 -0.09 -19.42
CA ILE A 109 7.20 0.33 -20.72
C ILE A 109 5.95 1.18 -20.52
N GLY A 110 5.76 2.14 -21.41
CA GLY A 110 4.65 3.10 -21.43
C GLY A 110 5.12 4.42 -22.05
N PRO A 111 4.31 5.49 -21.97
CA PRO A 111 2.92 5.46 -21.50
C PRO A 111 1.98 4.88 -22.56
N PHE A 112 0.93 4.20 -22.11
CA PHE A 112 -0.28 3.92 -22.90
C PHE A 112 -1.43 4.83 -22.44
N ASP A 113 -2.55 4.83 -23.16
CA ASP A 113 -3.66 5.74 -22.87
C ASP A 113 -4.54 5.29 -21.68
N ASN A 114 -4.84 6.20 -20.77
CA ASN A 114 -5.79 6.00 -19.68
C ASN A 114 -6.95 7.02 -19.71
N THR A 115 -7.14 7.75 -20.81
CA THR A 115 -8.18 8.80 -20.89
C THR A 115 -9.54 8.27 -20.43
N GLY A 116 -10.17 8.99 -19.48
CA GLY A 116 -11.46 8.60 -18.88
C GLY A 116 -11.40 7.31 -18.07
N LYS A 117 -10.24 7.00 -17.46
CA LYS A 117 -9.97 5.77 -16.67
C LYS A 117 -10.12 4.48 -17.49
N SER A 118 -10.09 4.58 -18.82
CA SER A 118 -10.30 3.44 -19.72
C SER A 118 -9.14 2.44 -19.69
N GLY A 119 -7.95 2.89 -19.31
CA GLY A 119 -6.71 2.14 -19.36
C GLY A 119 -6.71 0.92 -18.45
N PHE A 120 -7.40 0.96 -17.30
CA PHE A 120 -7.46 -0.16 -16.37
C PHE A 120 -8.07 -1.42 -17.01
N LYS A 121 -9.23 -1.26 -17.65
CA LYS A 121 -9.98 -2.35 -18.30
C LYS A 121 -9.44 -2.71 -19.69
N LYS A 122 -8.79 -1.76 -20.37
CA LYS A 122 -8.24 -1.96 -21.70
C LYS A 122 -6.99 -2.85 -21.64
N VAL A 123 -6.98 -3.88 -22.48
CA VAL A 123 -5.84 -4.79 -22.65
C VAL A 123 -4.81 -4.12 -23.55
N TYR A 124 -3.58 -4.03 -23.06
CA TYR A 124 -2.43 -3.53 -23.83
C TYR A 124 -1.44 -4.67 -24.15
N PRO A 125 -0.59 -4.52 -25.17
CA PRO A 125 0.32 -5.58 -25.60
C PRO A 125 1.16 -6.22 -24.48
N PRO A 126 1.70 -5.49 -23.47
CA PRO A 126 2.43 -6.10 -22.36
C PRO A 126 1.66 -7.16 -21.56
N GLU A 127 0.32 -7.14 -21.61
CA GLU A 127 -0.53 -8.15 -20.95
C GLU A 127 -0.59 -9.47 -21.76
N GLU A 128 -0.36 -9.43 -23.07
CA GLU A 128 -0.47 -10.57 -23.98
C GLU A 128 0.91 -11.13 -24.38
N GLU A 129 1.90 -10.27 -24.55
CA GLU A 129 3.23 -10.63 -25.01
C GLU A 129 4.33 -9.82 -24.31
N ILE A 130 5.51 -10.43 -24.17
CA ILE A 130 6.72 -9.78 -23.68
C ILE A 130 7.81 -9.91 -24.73
N ASP A 131 7.80 -9.01 -25.72
CA ASP A 131 8.90 -8.85 -26.67
C ASP A 131 9.71 -7.59 -26.31
N LEU A 132 10.93 -7.81 -25.82
CA LEU A 132 11.85 -6.76 -25.36
C LEU A 132 12.49 -5.95 -26.50
N GLN A 133 12.46 -6.45 -27.73
CA GLN A 133 13.05 -5.79 -28.91
C GLN A 133 11.98 -5.07 -29.74
N LYS A 134 10.71 -5.47 -29.62
CA LYS A 134 9.59 -4.85 -30.32
C LYS A 134 9.40 -3.38 -29.89
N ILE A 135 9.04 -2.56 -30.88
CA ILE A 135 8.58 -1.20 -30.69
C ILE A 135 7.06 -1.21 -30.77
N TYR A 136 6.41 -0.65 -29.76
CA TYR A 136 4.96 -0.59 -29.63
C TYR A 136 4.46 0.83 -29.89
N SER A 137 3.16 0.94 -30.21
CA SER A 137 2.45 2.21 -30.25
C SER A 137 1.89 2.50 -28.86
N GLY A 138 2.45 3.50 -28.19
CA GLY A 138 1.97 4.03 -26.92
C GLY A 138 0.91 5.11 -27.10
N LYS A 139 0.70 5.87 -26.03
CA LYS A 139 -0.17 7.05 -25.99
C LYS A 139 0.23 8.05 -27.07
N ASP A 140 -0.75 8.70 -27.70
CA ASP A 140 -0.56 9.68 -28.78
C ASP A 140 0.33 9.17 -29.93
N SER A 141 0.29 7.86 -30.21
CA SER A 141 1.11 7.18 -31.22
C SER A 141 2.62 7.23 -30.96
N LEU A 142 3.04 7.46 -29.72
CA LEU A 142 4.45 7.43 -29.34
C LEU A 142 5.06 6.05 -29.58
N ARG A 143 6.29 6.03 -30.08
CA ARG A 143 7.05 4.79 -30.26
C ARG A 143 7.75 4.43 -28.95
N ILE A 144 7.26 3.40 -28.29
CA ILE A 144 7.75 2.98 -26.97
C ILE A 144 8.33 1.57 -27.03
N LYS A 145 9.26 1.26 -26.12
CA LYS A 145 9.87 -0.06 -25.97
C LYS A 145 10.22 -0.29 -24.50
N TRP A 146 10.44 -1.55 -24.14
CA TRP A 146 10.95 -1.90 -22.82
C TRP A 146 12.34 -1.27 -22.59
N PHE A 147 12.56 -0.74 -21.40
CA PHE A 147 13.87 -0.27 -20.96
C PHE A 147 14.08 -0.53 -19.48
N LYS A 148 15.34 -0.65 -19.07
CA LYS A 148 15.73 -0.70 -17.66
C LYS A 148 16.01 0.72 -17.16
N PRO A 149 15.32 1.23 -16.12
CA PRO A 149 15.65 2.51 -15.51
C PRO A 149 17.05 2.43 -14.88
N ARG A 150 17.80 3.54 -14.91
CA ARG A 150 19.18 3.57 -14.40
C ARG A 150 19.26 3.41 -12.88
N LYS A 151 18.27 3.94 -12.16
CA LYS A 151 18.21 3.90 -10.70
C LYS A 151 16.76 3.98 -10.25
N ILE A 152 16.39 3.15 -9.28
CA ILE A 152 15.12 3.27 -8.55
C ILE A 152 15.38 4.05 -7.25
N ASN A 153 14.37 4.77 -6.79
CA ASN A 153 14.46 5.56 -5.56
C ASN A 153 14.87 4.64 -4.38
N ILE A 154 15.67 5.17 -3.45
CA ILE A 154 16.06 4.44 -2.24
C ILE A 154 14.87 4.00 -1.39
N SER A 155 13.75 4.72 -1.44
CA SER A 155 12.48 4.30 -0.82
C SER A 155 11.89 3.02 -1.43
N GLY A 156 12.44 2.55 -2.55
CA GLY A 156 11.90 1.48 -3.37
C GLY A 156 10.64 1.86 -4.15
N PHE A 157 10.23 3.14 -4.12
CA PHE A 157 9.18 3.64 -5.01
C PHE A 157 9.66 3.67 -6.46
N VAL A 158 8.95 2.97 -7.33
CA VAL A 158 9.16 2.98 -8.78
C VAL A 158 8.39 4.16 -9.36
N ASN A 159 9.05 5.32 -9.42
CA ASN A 159 8.43 6.55 -9.92
C ASN A 159 8.35 6.56 -11.45
N PHE A 160 7.17 6.31 -12.02
CA PHE A 160 6.94 6.34 -13.46
C PHE A 160 7.01 7.74 -14.05
N ASP A 161 6.71 8.78 -13.27
CA ASP A 161 6.85 10.18 -13.68
C ASP A 161 8.30 10.53 -14.07
N SER A 162 9.29 9.84 -13.52
CA SER A 162 10.70 10.04 -13.88
C SER A 162 11.06 9.50 -15.27
N PHE A 163 10.19 8.72 -15.90
CA PHE A 163 10.54 7.96 -17.10
C PHE A 163 9.51 7.98 -18.24
N LEU A 164 8.22 8.19 -17.95
CA LEU A 164 7.13 8.01 -18.90
C LEU A 164 6.40 9.34 -19.17
N TYR A 165 6.51 9.84 -20.41
CA TYR A 165 5.88 11.09 -20.85
C TYR A 165 5.15 10.90 -22.19
N PRO A 166 3.95 11.50 -22.38
CA PRO A 166 3.19 12.29 -21.41
C PRO A 166 2.67 11.43 -20.22
N ASN A 167 2.62 12.05 -19.04
CA ASN A 167 2.37 11.41 -17.76
C ASN A 167 0.89 11.45 -17.32
N ASN A 168 0.13 12.48 -17.71
CA ASN A 168 -1.29 12.55 -17.39
C ASN A 168 -2.10 11.53 -18.21
N TRP A 169 -3.13 10.95 -17.60
CA TRP A 169 -4.03 9.96 -18.18
C TRP A 169 -3.26 8.84 -18.86
N SER A 170 -2.31 8.25 -18.14
CA SER A 170 -1.37 7.30 -18.70
C SER A 170 -1.38 5.95 -17.99
N VAL A 171 -1.01 4.91 -18.72
CA VAL A 171 -0.77 3.56 -18.19
C VAL A 171 0.69 3.20 -18.36
N GLY A 172 1.29 2.67 -17.31
CA GLY A 172 2.66 2.21 -17.27
C GLY A 172 2.71 0.76 -16.81
N TYR A 173 3.64 0.01 -17.37
CA TYR A 173 3.90 -1.37 -16.97
C TYR A 173 5.31 -1.51 -16.44
N ALA A 174 5.47 -2.34 -15.41
CA ALA A 174 6.75 -2.80 -14.93
C ALA A 174 6.82 -4.33 -14.94
N LEU A 175 7.94 -4.87 -15.40
CA LEU A 175 8.19 -6.30 -15.53
C LEU A 175 9.45 -6.69 -14.76
N THR A 176 9.37 -7.79 -14.03
CA THR A 176 10.55 -8.45 -13.45
C THR A 176 10.35 -9.95 -13.40
N TYR A 177 11.45 -10.68 -13.23
CA TYR A 177 11.45 -12.11 -12.95
C TYR A 177 12.06 -12.36 -11.59
N VAL A 178 11.37 -13.13 -10.75
CA VAL A 178 11.86 -13.55 -9.44
C VAL A 178 12.14 -15.05 -9.42
N TYR A 179 13.37 -15.42 -9.07
CA TYR A 179 13.76 -16.80 -8.83
C TYR A 179 13.44 -17.17 -7.39
N SER A 180 12.69 -18.24 -7.17
CA SER A 180 12.53 -18.88 -5.87
C SER A 180 13.36 -20.16 -5.82
N PRO A 181 14.19 -20.39 -4.78
CA PRO A 181 14.99 -21.60 -4.65
C PRO A 181 14.17 -22.85 -4.30
N GLN A 182 12.91 -22.67 -3.90
CA GLN A 182 11.98 -23.75 -3.56
C GLN A 182 10.54 -23.25 -3.76
N GLU A 183 9.60 -24.18 -3.88
CA GLU A 183 8.17 -23.86 -3.84
C GLU A 183 7.82 -23.27 -2.47
N LYS A 184 7.16 -22.11 -2.44
CA LYS A 184 6.70 -21.52 -1.18
C LYS A 184 5.60 -20.49 -1.35
N VAL A 185 4.87 -20.28 -0.27
CA VAL A 185 4.01 -19.10 -0.11
C VAL A 185 4.88 -17.87 0.11
N ALA A 186 4.51 -16.80 -0.56
CA ALA A 186 4.99 -15.45 -0.33
C ALA A 186 3.79 -14.50 -0.23
N VAL A 187 4.00 -13.29 0.24
CA VAL A 187 3.02 -12.22 0.22
C VAL A 187 3.52 -11.12 -0.69
N PHE A 188 2.74 -10.81 -1.72
CA PHE A 188 2.94 -9.60 -2.51
C PHE A 188 2.35 -8.43 -1.75
N LYS A 189 3.22 -7.50 -1.35
CA LYS A 189 2.83 -6.24 -0.73
C LYS A 189 3.02 -5.11 -1.73
N VAL A 190 1.93 -4.45 -2.09
CA VAL A 190 1.89 -3.49 -3.19
C VAL A 190 1.23 -2.21 -2.72
N GLY A 191 1.86 -1.08 -3.04
CA GLY A 191 1.30 0.25 -2.90
C GLY A 191 1.36 0.94 -4.24
N ALA A 192 0.31 1.62 -4.68
CA ALA A 192 0.31 2.26 -5.99
C ALA A 192 -0.38 3.63 -5.92
N ASP A 193 0.15 4.56 -6.71
CA ASP A 193 -0.59 5.77 -7.05
C ASP A 193 -1.61 5.37 -8.09
N ASP A 194 -2.87 5.63 -7.76
CA ASP A 194 -4.04 5.21 -8.48
C ASP A 194 -4.19 3.68 -8.68
N ALA A 195 -4.73 3.29 -9.83
CA ALA A 195 -5.23 1.95 -10.04
C ALA A 195 -4.10 0.98 -10.38
N VAL A 196 -4.11 -0.19 -9.75
CA VAL A 196 -3.05 -1.19 -9.89
C VAL A 196 -3.59 -2.56 -10.24
N LYS A 197 -2.89 -3.24 -11.15
CA LYS A 197 -3.13 -4.64 -11.47
C LYS A 197 -1.81 -5.40 -11.52
N VAL A 198 -1.77 -6.57 -10.90
CA VAL A 198 -0.55 -7.39 -10.79
C VAL A 198 -0.85 -8.79 -11.29
N TRP A 199 0.05 -9.30 -12.12
CA TRP A 199 0.05 -10.66 -12.59
C TRP A 199 1.26 -11.42 -12.05
N LEU A 200 1.02 -12.66 -11.64
CA LEU A 200 2.04 -13.66 -11.36
C LEU A 200 1.90 -14.79 -12.38
N ASN A 201 2.95 -15.03 -13.17
CA ASN A 201 2.98 -16.07 -14.20
C ASN A 201 1.81 -16.00 -15.20
N GLY A 202 1.26 -14.80 -15.43
CA GLY A 202 0.13 -14.57 -16.34
C GLY A 202 -1.25 -14.61 -15.68
N GLU A 203 -1.34 -15.01 -14.41
CA GLU A 203 -2.59 -15.00 -13.64
C GLU A 203 -2.68 -13.70 -12.82
N VAL A 204 -3.85 -13.06 -12.82
CA VAL A 204 -4.09 -11.85 -12.03
C VAL A 204 -4.15 -12.21 -10.54
N VAL A 205 -3.34 -11.55 -9.72
CA VAL A 205 -3.31 -11.73 -8.26
C VAL A 205 -3.76 -10.50 -7.48
N ILE A 206 -3.63 -9.30 -8.05
CA ILE A 206 -4.15 -8.04 -7.48
C ILE A 206 -4.86 -7.28 -8.59
N GLU A 207 -6.04 -6.73 -8.31
CA GLU A 207 -6.81 -5.89 -9.23
C GLU A 207 -7.58 -4.84 -8.41
N GLN A 208 -7.09 -3.61 -8.40
CA GLN A 208 -7.69 -2.48 -7.68
C GLN A 208 -7.87 -1.28 -8.62
N ASP A 209 -9.12 -1.01 -9.00
CA ASP A 209 -9.53 0.14 -9.83
C ASP A 209 -9.91 1.33 -8.94
N ILE A 210 -8.94 1.82 -8.18
CA ILE A 210 -9.13 2.87 -7.17
C ILE A 210 -8.07 3.94 -7.37
N TYR A 211 -8.50 5.21 -7.44
CA TYR A 211 -7.63 6.36 -7.66
C TYR A 211 -7.33 7.02 -6.30
N ARG A 212 -6.07 6.95 -5.86
CA ARG A 212 -5.63 7.26 -4.49
C ARG A 212 -4.10 7.37 -4.45
N ARG A 213 -3.58 8.01 -3.39
CA ARG A 213 -2.13 8.11 -3.19
C ARG A 213 -1.46 6.75 -2.93
N ALA A 214 -0.24 6.59 -3.42
CA ALA A 214 0.61 5.44 -3.07
C ALA A 214 0.96 5.42 -1.57
N VAL A 215 0.70 4.29 -0.90
CA VAL A 215 1.15 4.01 0.46
C VAL A 215 1.80 2.62 0.47
N ILE A 216 2.90 2.45 1.19
CA ILE A 216 3.56 1.15 1.30
C ILE A 216 2.58 0.10 1.86
N ASP A 217 2.61 -1.10 1.28
CA ASP A 217 1.83 -2.27 1.74
C ASP A 217 0.29 -2.07 1.77
N GLN A 218 -0.27 -1.18 0.94
CA GLN A 218 -1.73 -0.99 0.79
C GLN A 218 -2.49 -2.29 0.52
N GLU A 219 -1.95 -3.06 -0.41
CA GLU A 219 -2.43 -4.38 -0.77
C GLU A 219 -1.45 -5.42 -0.24
N ALA A 220 -1.97 -6.50 0.34
CA ALA A 220 -1.19 -7.66 0.76
C ALA A 220 -1.93 -8.92 0.30
N VAL A 221 -1.36 -9.64 -0.66
CA VAL A 221 -1.98 -10.85 -1.23
C VAL A 221 -1.02 -12.03 -1.11
N PRO A 222 -1.43 -13.13 -0.45
CA PRO A 222 -0.65 -14.36 -0.47
C PRO A 222 -0.64 -14.95 -1.88
N VAL A 223 0.55 -15.33 -2.33
CA VAL A 223 0.80 -15.92 -3.64
C VAL A 223 1.71 -17.13 -3.51
N TRP A 224 1.64 -18.01 -4.49
CA TRP A 224 2.50 -19.19 -4.56
C TRP A 224 3.64 -18.93 -5.54
N LEU A 225 4.89 -18.92 -5.04
CA LEU A 225 6.08 -18.87 -5.88
C LEU A 225 6.53 -20.30 -6.19
N SER A 226 6.59 -20.63 -7.49
CA SER A 226 7.16 -21.89 -7.92
C SER A 226 8.67 -21.91 -7.79
N GLU A 227 9.25 -23.08 -7.55
CA GLU A 227 10.69 -23.30 -7.61
C GLU A 227 11.18 -22.98 -9.02
N GLY A 228 12.18 -22.11 -9.12
CA GLY A 228 12.62 -21.54 -10.39
C GLY A 228 12.12 -20.10 -10.60
N TRP A 229 12.08 -19.67 -11.85
CA TRP A 229 11.72 -18.30 -12.20
C TRP A 229 10.21 -18.10 -12.27
N ASN A 230 9.74 -16.99 -11.70
CA ASN A 230 8.36 -16.54 -11.75
C ASN A 230 8.33 -15.15 -12.40
N LYS A 231 7.38 -14.90 -13.28
CA LYS A 231 7.21 -13.62 -13.97
C LYS A 231 6.22 -12.75 -13.21
N ILE A 232 6.61 -11.52 -12.91
CA ILE A 232 5.74 -10.51 -12.30
C ILE A 232 5.55 -9.37 -13.29
N LEU A 233 4.30 -9.05 -13.59
CA LEU A 233 3.92 -7.87 -14.36
C LEU A 233 3.07 -6.98 -13.46
N VAL A 234 3.37 -5.69 -13.43
CA VAL A 234 2.61 -4.67 -12.72
C VAL A 234 2.10 -3.67 -13.76
N LYS A 235 0.83 -3.30 -13.65
CA LYS A 235 0.18 -2.22 -14.40
C LYS A 235 -0.24 -1.16 -13.40
N VAL A 236 0.12 0.09 -13.67
CA VAL A 236 -0.37 1.27 -12.95
C VAL A 236 -1.10 2.16 -13.94
N CYS A 237 -2.31 2.59 -13.59
CA CYS A 237 -3.13 3.47 -14.41
C CYS A 237 -3.35 4.77 -13.64
N GLU A 238 -2.80 5.84 -14.18
CA GLU A 238 -2.72 7.15 -13.54
C GLU A 238 -3.66 8.15 -14.20
N LYS A 239 -4.13 9.14 -13.42
CA LYS A 239 -4.69 10.37 -13.96
C LYS A 239 -3.70 11.54 -14.01
N GLU A 240 -3.30 12.12 -12.89
CA GLU A 240 -2.54 13.37 -12.79
C GLU A 240 -1.64 13.40 -11.54
N GLU A 241 -0.54 14.16 -11.62
CA GLU A 241 0.50 14.26 -10.59
C GLU A 241 1.55 13.13 -10.65
N THR A 242 2.09 12.74 -9.48
CA THR A 242 3.12 11.70 -9.39
C THR A 242 2.45 10.34 -9.50
N TRP A 243 3.12 9.38 -10.12
CA TRP A 243 2.59 8.03 -10.24
C TRP A 243 3.66 6.97 -10.25
N GLY A 244 3.29 5.79 -9.80
CA GLY A 244 4.23 4.70 -9.59
C GLY A 244 3.72 3.71 -8.57
N PHE A 245 4.63 2.88 -8.08
CA PHE A 245 4.27 1.85 -7.11
C PHE A 245 5.44 1.46 -6.21
N TYR A 246 5.10 0.94 -5.03
CA TYR A 246 5.93 0.13 -4.17
C TYR A 246 5.62 -1.35 -4.43
N PHE A 247 6.65 -2.19 -4.41
CA PHE A 247 6.47 -3.64 -4.50
C PHE A 247 7.46 -4.35 -3.60
N ARG A 248 6.95 -5.21 -2.73
CA ARG A 248 7.74 -6.06 -1.84
C ARG A 248 7.27 -7.50 -1.92
N ILE A 249 8.22 -8.41 -1.71
CA ILE A 249 7.94 -9.83 -1.57
C ILE A 249 8.44 -10.26 -0.19
N THR A 250 7.50 -10.65 0.67
CA THR A 250 7.79 -11.10 2.03
C THR A 250 7.27 -12.50 2.26
N ASP A 251 7.63 -13.12 3.38
CA ASP A 251 6.88 -14.25 3.90
C ASP A 251 5.57 -13.76 4.55
N ILE A 252 4.85 -14.69 5.20
CA ILE A 252 3.57 -14.40 5.83
C ILE A 252 3.70 -13.57 7.12
N ASP A 253 4.90 -13.53 7.71
CA ASP A 253 5.20 -12.73 8.89
C ASP A 253 5.60 -11.30 8.51
N GLY A 254 5.76 -11.03 7.21
CA GLY A 254 6.16 -9.72 6.69
C GLY A 254 7.68 -9.58 6.56
N GLU A 255 8.43 -10.65 6.79
CA GLU A 255 9.89 -10.65 6.75
C GLU A 255 10.43 -10.94 5.35
N LEU A 256 11.68 -10.53 5.13
CA LEU A 256 12.41 -10.79 3.89
C LEU A 256 12.51 -12.30 3.64
N ILE A 257 12.15 -12.74 2.44
CA ILE A 257 12.45 -14.11 2.02
C ILE A 257 13.89 -14.21 1.53
N GLU A 258 14.71 -14.96 2.27
CA GLU A 258 16.08 -15.26 1.88
C GLU A 258 16.15 -16.08 0.58
N GLY A 259 17.15 -15.79 -0.25
CA GLY A 259 17.47 -16.56 -1.45
C GLY A 259 16.69 -16.17 -2.72
N LEU A 260 15.72 -15.25 -2.64
CA LEU A 260 15.11 -14.70 -3.85
C LEU A 260 16.15 -13.96 -4.70
N LYS A 261 16.06 -14.11 -6.02
CA LYS A 261 16.89 -13.38 -6.98
C LYS A 261 16.02 -12.70 -8.02
N TYR A 262 16.42 -11.54 -8.49
CA TYR A 262 15.65 -10.77 -9.47
C TYR A 262 16.37 -10.69 -10.80
N SER A 263 15.62 -10.61 -11.89
CA SER A 263 16.17 -10.41 -13.23
C SER A 263 15.27 -9.55 -14.10
N THR A 264 15.91 -8.73 -14.93
CA THR A 264 15.30 -7.89 -15.97
C THR A 264 15.54 -8.47 -17.37
N GLU A 265 16.17 -9.63 -17.46
CA GLU A 265 16.29 -10.40 -18.69
C GLU A 265 15.12 -11.39 -18.79
N TYR A 266 14.79 -11.81 -20.00
CA TYR A 266 13.85 -12.91 -20.18
C TYR A 266 14.33 -14.15 -19.40
N LYS A 267 13.41 -14.76 -18.65
CA LYS A 267 13.60 -16.05 -18.00
C LYS A 267 12.46 -16.98 -18.37
N GLU A 268 12.80 -18.23 -18.63
CA GLU A 268 11.80 -19.28 -18.78
C GLU A 268 11.13 -19.50 -17.43
N ILE A 269 9.81 -19.29 -17.37
CA ILE A 269 9.04 -19.43 -16.14
C ILE A 269 8.98 -20.90 -15.73
N ALA A 270 9.09 -21.14 -14.43
CA ALA A 270 8.82 -22.43 -13.82
C ALA A 270 7.43 -22.90 -14.27
N LYS A 271 7.29 -24.22 -14.49
CA LYS A 271 5.99 -24.80 -14.81
C LYS A 271 5.09 -24.59 -13.60
N ALA A 272 4.16 -23.65 -13.71
CA ALA A 272 3.26 -23.29 -12.64
C ALA A 272 2.56 -24.55 -12.10
N VAL A 273 2.89 -24.93 -10.88
CA VAL A 273 2.10 -25.92 -10.16
C VAL A 273 0.87 -25.16 -9.68
N LYS A 274 -0.31 -25.59 -10.12
CA LYS A 274 -1.58 -25.01 -9.66
C LYS A 274 -1.81 -25.45 -8.22
N VAL A 275 -1.08 -24.86 -7.29
CA VAL A 275 -1.22 -25.11 -5.85
C VAL A 275 -2.40 -24.29 -5.37
N LYS A 276 -3.37 -24.98 -4.78
CA LYS A 276 -4.40 -24.31 -3.98
C LYS A 276 -3.73 -23.90 -2.70
N LEU A 277 -3.77 -22.60 -2.39
CA LEU A 277 -3.40 -22.14 -1.06
C LEU A 277 -4.14 -23.02 -0.03
N THR A 278 -3.42 -23.61 0.91
CA THR A 278 -4.02 -24.46 1.95
C THR A 278 -5.04 -23.68 2.77
N GLU A 279 -5.92 -24.34 3.53
CA GLU A 279 -6.83 -23.62 4.44
C GLU A 279 -6.07 -22.70 5.42
N GLU A 280 -4.83 -23.04 5.79
CA GLU A 280 -3.97 -22.21 6.63
C GLU A 280 -3.44 -20.97 5.87
N GLU A 281 -3.19 -21.10 4.57
CA GLU A 281 -2.74 -20.02 3.68
C GLU A 281 -3.89 -19.11 3.20
N LEU A 282 -5.10 -19.67 3.09
CA LEU A 282 -6.34 -18.91 2.90
C LEU A 282 -6.77 -18.25 4.20
N LYS A 283 -6.62 -18.93 5.34
CA LYS A 283 -6.64 -18.27 6.64
C LYS A 283 -5.58 -17.22 6.70
N ALA A 284 -4.46 -17.29 5.98
CA ALA A 284 -3.47 -16.21 5.97
C ALA A 284 -4.03 -14.89 5.39
N LYS A 285 -5.04 -14.98 4.53
CA LYS A 285 -5.91 -13.87 4.08
C LYS A 285 -6.84 -13.36 5.19
N GLU A 286 -7.22 -14.21 6.16
CA GLU A 286 -7.91 -13.86 7.43
C GLU A 286 -6.94 -13.53 8.59
N TYR A 287 -5.67 -13.96 8.57
CA TYR A 287 -4.65 -13.73 9.61
C TYR A 287 -4.13 -12.30 9.57
N LEU A 288 -4.35 -11.60 8.45
CA LEU A 288 -4.51 -10.15 8.48
C LEU A 288 -5.86 -9.82 9.13
N ASN A 289 -6.07 -10.21 10.39
CA ASN A 289 -7.09 -9.62 11.27
C ASN A 289 -6.63 -8.20 11.59
N ASP A 290 -6.59 -7.39 10.53
CA ASP A 290 -6.27 -5.99 10.54
C ASP A 290 -7.40 -5.22 11.22
N ALA A 291 -7.14 -3.96 11.52
CA ALA A 291 -8.18 -3.07 12.01
C ALA A 291 -9.44 -3.11 11.11
N LEU A 292 -9.31 -3.32 9.79
CA LEU A 292 -10.46 -3.42 8.89
C LEU A 292 -11.37 -4.59 9.26
N THR A 293 -10.83 -5.80 9.31
CA THR A 293 -11.61 -7.02 9.59
C THR A 293 -12.24 -6.95 10.97
N HIS A 294 -11.47 -6.52 11.98
CA HIS A 294 -11.96 -6.38 13.33
C HIS A 294 -13.15 -5.39 13.43
N TYR A 295 -13.00 -4.17 12.89
CA TYR A 295 -14.10 -3.19 12.99
C TYR A 295 -15.28 -3.51 12.08
N GLN A 296 -15.08 -4.26 10.99
CA GLN A 296 -16.20 -4.82 10.21
C GLN A 296 -17.06 -5.78 11.03
N GLU A 297 -16.44 -6.68 11.79
CA GLU A 297 -17.15 -7.59 12.69
C GLU A 297 -17.83 -6.82 13.84
N GLU A 298 -17.15 -5.84 14.43
CA GLU A 298 -17.71 -5.03 15.51
C GLU A 298 -18.94 -4.22 15.07
N VAL A 299 -18.94 -3.58 13.90
CA VAL A 299 -20.14 -2.85 13.43
C VAL A 299 -21.30 -3.77 13.07
N ILE A 300 -21.02 -5.03 12.70
CA ILE A 300 -22.06 -6.05 12.48
C ILE A 300 -22.66 -6.50 13.81
N ASN A 301 -21.81 -6.78 14.80
CA ASN A 301 -22.23 -7.29 16.10
C ASN A 301 -22.87 -6.19 16.97
N ASN A 302 -22.35 -4.97 16.87
CA ASN A 302 -22.74 -3.79 17.63
C ASN A 302 -22.96 -2.58 16.71
N PRO A 303 -24.07 -2.52 15.93
CA PRO A 303 -24.32 -1.44 14.96
C PRO A 303 -24.59 -0.05 15.57
N GLN A 304 -24.47 0.09 16.89
CA GLN A 304 -24.61 1.36 17.61
C GLN A 304 -23.30 1.75 18.30
N ASP A 305 -22.21 1.03 18.06
CA ASP A 305 -20.91 1.40 18.58
C ASP A 305 -20.29 2.52 17.72
N LEU A 306 -20.34 3.74 18.26
CA LEU A 306 -19.80 4.93 17.62
C LEU A 306 -18.32 4.76 17.26
N LYS A 307 -17.52 4.19 18.16
CA LYS A 307 -16.07 4.04 17.98
C LYS A 307 -15.75 3.15 16.80
N SER A 308 -16.42 2.00 16.68
CA SER A 308 -16.21 1.07 15.57
C SER A 308 -16.55 1.69 14.22
N HIS A 309 -17.64 2.47 14.10
CA HIS A 309 -17.93 3.20 12.87
C HIS A 309 -16.84 4.23 12.52
N LEU A 310 -16.36 5.00 13.51
CA LEU A 310 -15.28 5.99 13.29
C LEU A 310 -13.97 5.31 12.86
N PHE A 311 -13.60 4.22 13.52
CA PHE A 311 -12.35 3.51 13.25
C PHE A 311 -12.41 2.75 11.94
N LEU A 312 -13.54 2.11 11.62
CA LEU A 312 -13.76 1.49 10.31
C LEU A 312 -13.68 2.54 9.18
N GLY A 313 -14.30 3.70 9.36
CA GLY A 313 -14.25 4.79 8.40
C GLY A 313 -12.83 5.29 8.16
N LEU A 314 -12.02 5.48 9.21
CA LEU A 314 -10.61 5.86 9.10
C LEU A 314 -9.77 4.81 8.36
N VAL A 315 -10.01 3.53 8.62
CA VAL A 315 -9.31 2.44 7.92
C VAL A 315 -9.69 2.41 6.45
N PHE A 316 -10.98 2.56 6.11
CA PHE A 316 -11.42 2.71 4.71
C PHE A 316 -10.79 3.94 4.05
N GLN A 317 -10.74 5.07 4.76
CA GLN A 317 -10.13 6.30 4.26
C GLN A 317 -8.65 6.10 3.94
N LYS A 318 -7.88 5.48 4.84
CA LYS A 318 -6.46 5.14 4.62
C LYS A 318 -6.27 4.21 3.41
N LYS A 319 -7.20 3.27 3.22
CA LYS A 319 -7.22 2.37 2.06
C LYS A 319 -7.76 3.05 0.78
N GLY A 320 -8.21 4.30 0.84
CA GLY A 320 -8.74 5.04 -0.31
C GLY A 320 -10.18 4.68 -0.70
N PHE A 321 -10.87 3.86 0.11
CA PHE A 321 -12.29 3.55 -0.09
C PHE A 321 -13.17 4.69 0.45
N LEU A 322 -13.08 5.88 -0.16
CA LEU A 322 -13.67 7.11 0.38
C LEU A 322 -15.20 7.04 0.52
N ASP A 323 -15.90 6.41 -0.42
CA ASP A 323 -17.34 6.22 -0.32
C ASP A 323 -17.74 5.40 0.91
N LYS A 324 -17.02 4.30 1.16
CA LYS A 324 -17.25 3.47 2.35
C LYS A 324 -16.87 4.21 3.62
N ALA A 325 -15.79 4.99 3.60
CA ALA A 325 -15.40 5.82 4.73
C ALA A 325 -16.49 6.82 5.10
N ILE A 326 -17.03 7.54 4.10
CA ILE A 326 -18.14 8.49 4.27
C ILE A 326 -19.38 7.78 4.83
N GLU A 327 -19.77 6.63 4.28
CA GLU A 327 -20.91 5.85 4.77
C GLU A 327 -20.77 5.50 6.27
N GLU A 328 -19.59 5.07 6.70
CA GLU A 328 -19.32 4.75 8.10
C GLU A 328 -19.29 6.00 9.00
N PHE A 329 -18.78 7.12 8.50
CA PHE A 329 -18.85 8.39 9.24
C PHE A 329 -20.28 8.93 9.35
N GLU A 330 -21.13 8.73 8.34
CA GLU A 330 -22.56 9.06 8.41
C GLU A 330 -23.28 8.19 9.44
N LYS A 331 -22.98 6.89 9.50
CA LYS A 331 -23.47 6.01 10.55
C LYS A 331 -23.01 6.49 11.93
N ALA A 332 -21.75 6.88 12.10
CA ALA A 332 -21.26 7.46 13.35
C ALA A 332 -22.03 8.73 13.75
N VAL A 333 -22.30 9.65 12.81
CA VAL A 333 -23.15 10.84 13.05
C VAL A 333 -24.59 10.45 13.39
N SER A 334 -25.12 9.36 12.82
CA SER A 334 -26.47 8.88 13.15
C SER A 334 -26.56 8.31 14.58
N VAL A 335 -25.50 7.65 15.05
CA VAL A 335 -25.39 7.11 16.42
C VAL A 335 -25.28 8.25 17.43
N ASP A 336 -24.41 9.22 17.18
CA ASP A 336 -24.31 10.44 17.99
C ASP A 336 -24.20 11.70 17.12
N SER A 337 -25.36 12.32 16.90
CA SER A 337 -25.49 13.55 16.10
C SER A 337 -24.71 14.75 16.63
N LYS A 338 -24.26 14.74 17.89
CA LYS A 338 -23.48 15.83 18.51
C LYS A 338 -21.99 15.52 18.57
N ASN A 339 -21.56 14.35 18.11
CA ASN A 339 -20.17 13.97 18.17
C ASN A 339 -19.32 14.83 17.22
N ALA A 340 -18.49 15.71 17.78
CA ALA A 340 -17.67 16.63 17.00
C ALA A 340 -16.66 15.90 16.10
N LEU A 341 -16.11 14.77 16.56
CA LEU A 341 -15.16 13.98 15.79
C LEU A 341 -15.83 13.32 14.57
N ALA A 342 -17.03 12.77 14.73
CA ALA A 342 -17.80 12.18 13.62
C ALA A 342 -18.07 13.21 12.51
N HIS A 343 -18.53 14.40 12.87
CA HIS A 343 -18.73 15.50 11.91
C HIS A 343 -17.44 15.95 11.24
N TYR A 344 -16.35 16.04 12.01
CA TYR A 344 -15.04 16.40 11.47
C TYR A 344 -14.54 15.38 10.46
N LEU A 345 -14.60 14.09 10.79
CA LEU A 345 -14.16 13.00 9.91
C LEU A 345 -15.04 12.90 8.66
N LEU A 346 -16.36 13.06 8.81
CA LEU A 346 -17.28 13.12 7.67
C LEU A 346 -16.93 14.27 6.72
N GLY A 347 -16.71 15.47 7.25
CA GLY A 347 -16.30 16.63 6.45
C GLY A 347 -14.94 16.45 5.78
N ASN A 348 -13.99 15.79 6.46
CA ASN A 348 -12.69 15.43 5.88
C ASN A 348 -12.85 14.41 4.74
N GLY A 349 -13.66 13.38 4.93
CA GLY A 349 -13.97 12.37 3.91
C GLY A 349 -14.58 13.00 2.66
N TYR A 350 -15.59 13.86 2.81
CA TYR A 350 -16.18 14.60 1.68
C TYR A 350 -15.16 15.49 0.96
N ARG A 351 -14.35 16.27 1.69
CA ARG A 351 -13.31 17.11 1.08
C ARG A 351 -12.27 16.28 0.33
N GLN A 352 -11.89 15.14 0.88
CA GLN A 352 -10.92 14.27 0.22
C GLN A 352 -11.53 13.71 -1.07
N LYS A 353 -12.78 13.23 -1.03
CA LYS A 353 -13.50 12.76 -2.21
C LYS A 353 -13.64 13.85 -3.28
N GLU A 354 -14.08 15.05 -2.88
CA GLU A 354 -14.19 16.20 -3.78
C GLU A 354 -12.86 16.51 -4.46
N LYS A 355 -11.74 16.54 -3.73
CA LYS A 355 -10.42 16.74 -4.34
C LYS A 355 -10.05 15.67 -5.37
N PHE A 356 -10.45 14.41 -5.14
CA PHE A 356 -10.23 13.33 -6.10
C PHE A 356 -11.21 13.35 -7.28
N ASP A 357 -12.39 13.96 -7.12
CA ASP A 357 -13.39 14.10 -8.19
C ASP A 357 -13.17 15.39 -9.02
N GLU A 358 -12.78 16.50 -8.40
CA GLU A 358 -12.28 17.71 -9.08
C GLU A 358 -11.04 17.38 -9.89
N SER A 359 -10.11 16.63 -9.29
CA SER A 359 -8.99 16.09 -10.03
C SER A 359 -9.43 15.10 -11.10
N GLN A 360 -10.71 14.76 -11.32
CA GLN A 360 -11.22 14.00 -12.48
C GLN A 360 -11.81 14.86 -13.59
N GLU A 361 -12.34 16.05 -13.29
CA GLU A 361 -13.05 16.92 -14.25
C GLU A 361 -12.15 17.92 -15.00
N GLU A 362 -11.04 18.35 -14.40
CA GLU A 362 -9.98 19.14 -15.09
C GLU A 362 -9.19 18.29 -16.09
#